data_AF-A0AAD9UTH4-F1
#
_entry.id   AF-A0AAD9UTH4-F1
#
_cell.length_a   1.000
_cell.length_b   1.000
_cell.length_c   1.000
_cell.angle_alpha   90.00
_cell.angle_beta   90.00
_cell.angle_gamma   90.00
#
_symmetry.space_group_name_H-M   'P 1'
#
loop_
_entity.id
_entity.type
_entity.pdbx_description
1 polymer ?
#
loop_
_entity_poly.entity_id
_entity_poly.type
_entity_poly.pdbx_seq_one_letter_code
_entity_poly.pdbx_strand_id
1 'polypeptide(L)'
;MSATQRQYASEVLYMDYMSSEDSDYEEIKDPITEERERKLACYITKKLPWEKTSLTSLKSRLDRAYDNSLSSHARAMSKPRKVGGLSTRPAPEGPSWAVRQPDDETA
;
A
#
# COMPACT_ATOMS: atom_id res chain seq x y z
N MET A 1 9.60 5.44 -15.40
CA MET A 1 8.15 5.67 -15.64
C MET A 1 7.99 6.70 -16.75
N SER A 2 6.95 6.61 -17.57
CA SER A 2 6.70 7.62 -18.62
C SER A 2 6.19 8.95 -18.03
N ALA A 3 6.19 10.02 -18.84
CA ALA A 3 5.64 11.33 -18.42
C ALA A 3 4.14 11.22 -18.08
N THR A 4 3.35 10.57 -18.92
CA THR A 4 1.90 10.35 -18.72
C THR A 4 1.59 9.63 -17.41
N GLN A 5 2.40 8.64 -17.03
CA GLN A 5 2.20 7.90 -15.79
C GLN A 5 2.53 8.72 -14.54
N ARG A 6 3.50 9.64 -14.65
CA ARG A 6 3.80 10.58 -13.57
C ARG A 6 2.65 11.58 -13.38
N GLN A 7 2.03 12.01 -14.46
CA GLN A 7 0.84 12.87 -14.41
C GLN A 7 -0.34 12.16 -13.74
N TYR A 8 -0.63 10.91 -14.14
CA TYR A 8 -1.65 10.11 -13.45
C TYR A 8 -1.34 9.88 -11.97
N ALA A 9 -0.08 9.63 -11.62
CA ALA A 9 0.32 9.53 -10.22
C ALA A 9 0.04 10.84 -9.48
N SER A 10 0.41 12.00 -10.03
CA SER A 10 0.14 13.28 -9.37
C SER A 10 -1.35 13.58 -9.14
N GLU A 11 -2.24 13.04 -9.97
CA GLU A 11 -3.69 13.18 -9.79
C GLU A 11 -4.25 12.35 -8.62
N VAL A 12 -3.56 11.27 -8.22
CA VAL A 12 -4.04 10.31 -7.19
C VAL A 12 -3.07 10.14 -6.02
N LEU A 13 -2.03 10.97 -5.91
CA LEU A 13 -1.09 10.96 -4.79
C LEU A 13 -1.66 11.66 -3.53
N TYR A 14 -2.95 11.44 -3.26
CA TYR A 14 -3.64 11.93 -2.07
C TYR A 14 -3.92 10.78 -1.10
N MET A 15 -4.08 11.10 0.19
CA MET A 15 -4.29 10.11 1.26
C MET A 15 -5.44 9.13 0.98
N ASP A 16 -6.50 9.58 0.33
CA ASP A 16 -7.70 8.78 0.05
C ASP A 16 -7.45 7.65 -0.95
N TYR A 17 -6.44 7.81 -1.81
CA TYR A 17 -6.04 6.81 -2.80
C TYR A 17 -4.97 5.86 -2.28
N MET A 18 -4.35 6.16 -1.14
CA MET A 18 -3.33 5.31 -0.55
C MET A 18 -3.96 4.12 0.19
N SER A 19 -3.26 2.98 0.15
CA SER A 19 -3.68 1.78 0.88
C SER A 19 -3.77 2.07 2.38
N SER A 20 -4.77 1.49 3.06
CA SER A 20 -4.81 1.54 4.52
C SER A 20 -3.76 0.57 5.05
N GLU A 21 -2.73 1.09 5.72
CA GLU A 21 -1.65 0.30 6.33
C GLU A 21 -1.86 0.23 7.84
N ASP A 22 -1.99 -0.99 8.36
CA ASP A 22 -2.00 -1.27 9.79
C ASP A 22 -0.63 -1.84 10.20
N SER A 23 -0.11 -1.44 11.36
CA SER A 23 1.17 -1.94 11.89
C SER A 23 0.95 -3.24 12.66
N ASP A 24 1.63 -4.31 12.26
CA ASP A 24 1.55 -5.62 12.91
C ASP A 24 2.82 -5.88 13.74
N TYR A 25 2.63 -6.16 15.03
CA TYR A 25 3.72 -6.29 16.01
C TYR A 25 3.79 -7.72 16.52
N GLU A 26 5.01 -8.24 16.62
CA GLU A 26 5.29 -9.50 17.29
C GLU A 26 5.92 -9.23 18.65
N GLU A 27 5.54 -10.02 19.66
CA GLU A 27 6.20 -10.04 20.96
C GLU A 27 7.39 -11.00 20.89
N ILE A 28 8.59 -10.45 21.00
CA ILE A 28 9.83 -11.20 21.04
C ILE A 28 10.28 -11.23 22.49
N LYS A 29 10.54 -12.43 23.02
CA LYS A 29 11.13 -12.59 24.35
C LYS A 29 12.65 -12.52 24.22
N ASP A 30 13.28 -11.62 24.95
CA ASP A 30 14.73 -11.60 25.07
C ASP A 30 15.19 -12.90 25.77
N PRO A 31 16.07 -13.71 25.15
CA PRO A 31 16.50 -14.98 25.72
C PRO A 31 17.39 -14.82 26.97
N ILE A 32 17.90 -13.62 27.24
CA ILE A 32 18.82 -13.31 28.35
C ILE A 32 18.07 -12.58 29.47
N THR A 33 17.32 -11.52 29.16
CA THR A 33 16.63 -10.71 30.18
C THR A 33 15.21 -11.18 30.47
N GLU A 34 14.69 -12.12 29.69
CA GLU A 34 13.29 -12.57 29.69
C GLU A 34 12.24 -11.48 29.45
N GLU A 35 12.67 -10.27 29.13
CA GLU A 35 11.77 -9.15 28.84
C GLU A 35 11.04 -9.37 27.51
N ARG A 36 9.79 -8.91 27.45
CA ARG A 36 8.98 -8.97 26.24
C ARG A 36 9.05 -7.65 25.51
N GLU A 37 9.66 -7.64 24.34
CA GLU A 37 9.69 -6.48 23.47
C GLU A 37 8.67 -6.62 22.35
N ARG A 38 7.94 -5.53 22.06
CA ARG A 38 7.07 -5.44 20.88
C ARG A 38 7.87 -4.90 19.72
N LYS A 39 8.08 -5.73 18.71
CA LYS A 39 8.81 -5.35 17.49
C LYS A 39 7.86 -5.33 16.30
N LEU A 40 7.95 -4.28 15.48
CA LEU A 40 7.22 -4.22 14.23
C LEU A 40 7.67 -5.36 13.31
N ALA A 41 6.76 -6.27 13.02
CA ALA A 41 6.99 -7.44 12.19
C ALA A 41 6.71 -7.11 10.72
N CYS A 42 5.54 -6.55 10.43
CA CYS A 42 5.13 -6.22 9.06
C CYS A 42 4.08 -5.10 9.02
N TYR A 43 3.80 -4.62 7.81
CA TYR A 43 2.67 -3.73 7.53
C TYR A 43 1.56 -4.52 6.85
N ILE A 44 0.32 -4.38 7.32
CA ILE A 44 -0.86 -4.99 6.73
C ILE A 44 -1.54 -3.97 5.83
N THR A 45 -1.50 -4.19 4.53
CA THR A 45 -2.16 -3.34 3.52
C THR A 45 -3.55 -3.89 3.23
N LYS A 46 -4.62 -3.12 3.52
CA LYS A 46 -5.99 -3.52 3.16
C LYS A 46 -6.30 -3.20 1.70
N LYS A 47 -7.04 -4.09 1.04
CA LYS A 47 -7.52 -3.87 -0.34
C LYS A 47 -8.68 -2.87 -0.33
N LEU A 48 -8.65 -1.90 -1.23
CA LEU A 48 -9.75 -0.96 -1.46
C LEU A 48 -10.69 -1.57 -2.50
N PRO A 49 -11.95 -1.93 -2.14
CA PRO A 49 -12.86 -2.61 -3.09
C PRO A 49 -13.19 -1.78 -4.33
N TRP A 50 -13.23 -0.45 -4.16
CA TRP A 50 -13.53 0.51 -5.22
C TRP A 50 -12.33 0.77 -6.15
N GLU A 51 -11.15 0.23 -5.87
CA GLU A 51 -9.95 0.47 -6.67
C GLU A 51 -10.02 -0.25 -8.02
N LYS A 52 -9.71 0.48 -9.10
CA LYS A 52 -9.52 -0.11 -10.44
C LYS A 52 -8.12 -0.71 -10.60
N THR A 53 -8.01 -1.71 -11.46
CA THR A 53 -6.75 -2.40 -11.77
C THR A 53 -5.66 -1.45 -12.27
N SER A 54 -6.03 -0.37 -12.98
CA SER A 54 -5.12 0.69 -13.42
C SER A 54 -4.43 1.39 -12.24
N LEU A 55 -5.17 1.70 -11.17
CA LEU A 55 -4.61 2.31 -9.96
C LEU A 55 -3.73 1.32 -9.20
N THR A 56 -4.15 0.07 -9.06
CA THR A 56 -3.33 -0.97 -8.40
C THR A 56 -2.02 -1.22 -9.13
N SER A 57 -2.07 -1.24 -10.46
CA SER A 57 -0.89 -1.34 -11.32
C SER A 57 0.04 -0.13 -11.14
N LEU A 58 -0.52 1.09 -11.07
CA LEU A 58 0.28 2.29 -10.83
C LEU A 58 0.99 2.25 -9.47
N LYS A 59 0.27 1.90 -8.41
CA LYS A 59 0.84 1.73 -7.05
C LYS A 59 1.96 0.71 -7.05
N SER A 60 1.73 -0.47 -7.63
CA SER A 60 2.72 -1.55 -7.70
C SER A 60 4.01 -1.12 -8.42
N ARG A 61 3.88 -0.25 -9.42
CA ARG A 61 5.01 0.28 -10.17
C ARG A 61 5.77 1.36 -9.41
N LEU A 62 5.07 2.19 -8.63
CA LEU A 62 5.68 3.15 -7.72
C LEU A 62 6.45 2.42 -6.61
N ASP A 63 5.84 1.39 -6.01
CA ASP A 63 6.50 0.55 -5.01
C ASP A 63 7.78 -0.07 -5.56
N ARG A 64 7.70 -0.68 -6.74
CA ARG A 64 8.89 -1.26 -7.39
C ARG A 64 9.96 -0.21 -7.71
N ALA A 65 9.56 0.99 -8.14
CA ALA A 65 10.49 2.07 -8.42
C ALA A 65 11.20 2.55 -7.13
N TYR A 66 10.44 2.65 -6.04
CA TYR A 66 10.97 2.97 -4.72
C TYR A 66 11.95 1.90 -4.24
N ASP A 67 11.56 0.62 -4.27
CA ASP A 67 12.43 -0.50 -3.86
C ASP A 67 13.74 -0.51 -4.65
N ASN A 68 13.68 -0.25 -5.96
CA ASN A 68 14.88 -0.18 -6.80
C ASN A 68 15.78 1.03 -6.50
N SER A 69 15.21 2.12 -5.95
CA SER A 69 15.97 3.30 -5.55
C SER A 69 16.67 3.14 -4.21
N LEU A 70 16.23 2.18 -3.38
CA LEU A 70 16.80 1.92 -2.07
C LEU A 70 18.14 1.19 -2.16
N SER A 71 19.05 1.56 -1.25
CA SER A 71 20.30 0.83 -1.04
C SER A 71 20.03 -0.62 -0.58
N SER A 72 20.99 -1.52 -0.80
CA SER A 72 20.84 -2.93 -0.36
C SER A 72 20.57 -3.05 1.14
N HIS A 73 21.21 -2.20 1.95
CA HIS A 73 20.98 -2.16 3.39
C HIS A 73 19.56 -1.66 3.72
N ALA A 74 19.10 -0.58 3.09
CA ALA A 74 17.75 -0.06 3.31
C ALA A 74 16.66 -1.08 2.88
N ARG A 75 16.87 -1.79 1.77
CA ARG A 75 15.99 -2.90 1.35
C ARG A 75 15.96 -4.03 2.37
N ALA A 76 17.12 -4.44 2.90
CA ALA A 76 17.19 -5.48 3.92
C ALA A 76 16.51 -5.08 5.25
N MET A 77 16.53 -3.79 5.57
CA MET A 77 15.87 -3.25 6.77
C MET A 77 14.38 -2.97 6.57
N SER A 78 13.89 -2.97 5.33
CA SER A 78 12.49 -2.69 5.03
C SER A 78 11.59 -3.81 5.55
N LYS A 79 10.51 -3.42 6.23
CA LYS A 79 9.54 -4.39 6.73
C LYS A 79 8.65 -4.90 5.60
N PRO A 80 8.36 -6.22 5.56
CA PRO A 80 7.49 -6.77 4.54
C PRO A 80 6.08 -6.17 4.66
N ARG A 81 5.40 -6.04 3.52
CA ARG A 81 3.97 -5.71 3.48
C ARG A 81 3.17 -6.96 3.17
N LYS A 82 2.12 -7.22 3.94
CA LYS A 82 1.20 -8.33 3.76
C LYS A 82 -0.16 -7.80 3.33
N VAL A 83 -0.80 -8.51 2.40
CA VAL A 83 -2.15 -8.18 1.97
C VAL A 83 -3.13 -8.63 3.06
N GLY A 84 -3.79 -7.66 3.68
CA GLY A 84 -4.86 -7.88 4.64
C GLY A 84 -6.24 -8.04 3.98
N GLY A 85 -7.28 -7.91 4.81
CA GLY A 85 -8.67 -7.92 4.36
C GLY A 85 -9.09 -6.68 3.54
N LEU A 86 -10.39 -6.51 3.39
CA LEU A 86 -10.97 -5.35 2.71
C LEU A 86 -10.93 -4.11 3.62
N SER A 87 -10.67 -2.96 3.03
CA SER A 87 -10.79 -1.67 3.69
C SER A 87 -12.25 -1.23 3.72
N THR A 88 -12.63 -0.54 4.79
CA THR A 88 -13.94 0.11 4.95
C THR A 88 -13.94 1.56 4.47
N ARG A 89 -12.81 2.05 3.93
CA ARG A 89 -12.70 3.43 3.45
C ARG A 89 -13.65 3.66 2.27
N PRO A 90 -14.42 4.76 2.28
CA PRO A 90 -15.28 5.11 1.15
C PRO A 90 -14.45 5.38 -0.10
N ALA A 91 -15.08 5.26 -1.26
CA ALA A 91 -14.47 5.65 -2.52
C ALA A 91 -14.32 7.18 -2.57
N PRO A 92 -13.13 7.71 -2.89
CA PRO A 92 -12.95 9.14 -3.12
C PRO A 92 -13.63 9.57 -4.41
N GLU A 93 -14.01 10.85 -4.50
CA GLU A 93 -14.30 11.47 -5.79
C GLU A 93 -13.01 11.49 -6.62
N GLY A 94 -13.11 11.01 -7.86
CA GLY A 94 -11.93 10.58 -8.56
C GLY A 94 -12.06 10.34 -10.03
N PRO A 95 -10.93 10.33 -10.75
CA PRO A 95 -10.95 10.04 -12.16
C PRO A 95 -11.40 8.60 -12.39
N SER A 96 -12.19 8.40 -13.43
CA SER A 96 -12.83 7.12 -13.78
C SER A 96 -11.85 5.98 -14.07
N TRP A 97 -10.57 6.30 -14.29
CA TRP A 97 -9.51 5.31 -14.46
C TRP A 97 -9.04 4.72 -13.12
N ALA A 98 -9.21 5.43 -12.01
CA ALA A 98 -8.68 5.09 -10.70
C ALA A 98 -9.74 4.47 -9.77
N VAL A 99 -10.97 5.00 -9.82
CA VAL A 99 -12.09 4.61 -8.96
C VAL A 99 -13.16 3.91 -9.79
N ARG A 100 -13.68 2.78 -9.29
CA ARG A 100 -14.86 2.11 -9.84
C ARG A 100 -16.07 3.00 -9.64
N GLN A 101 -16.75 3.34 -10.73
CA GLN A 101 -17.99 4.08 -10.65
C GLN A 101 -19.13 3.08 -10.38
N PRO A 102 -20.18 3.46 -9.64
CA PRO A 102 -21.32 2.58 -9.37
C PRO A 102 -21.99 2.06 -10.66
N ASP A 103 -21.87 2.80 -11.76
CA ASP A 103 -22.42 2.41 -13.07
C ASP A 103 -21.61 1.29 -13.77
N ASP A 104 -20.41 0.95 -13.30
CA ASP A 104 -19.58 -0.14 -13.85
C ASP A 104 -20.14 -1.55 -13.49
N GLU A 105 -21.20 -1.66 -12.66
CA GLU A 105 -21.85 -2.94 -12.29
C GLU A 105 -22.94 -3.43 -13.28
N THR A 106 -23.24 -2.69 -14.35
CA THR A 106 -24.33 -3.04 -15.30
C THR A 106 -23.88 -3.40 -16.73
N ALA A 107 -22.60 -3.72 -16.94
CA ALA A 107 -22.08 -4.13 -18.26
C ALA A 107 -21.53 -5.56 -18.29
#